data_AF-A0A6L7ZZU3-F1
#
_entry.id   AF-A0A6L7ZZU3-F1
#
_cell.length_a   1.000
_cell.length_b   1.000
_cell.length_c   1.000
_cell.angle_alpha   90.00
_cell.angle_beta   90.00
_cell.angle_gamma   90.00
#
_symmetry.space_group_name_H-M   'P 1'
#
loop_
_entity.id
_entity.type
_entity.pdbx_description
1 polymer ?
#
loop_
_entity_poly.entity_id
_entity_poly.type
_entity_poly.pdbx_seq_one_letter_code
_entity_poly.pdbx_strand_id
1 'polypeptide(L)'
;ARRWYGAAVKSPERNDSLSAVVTGSMENGFDGIAQEAEVTSVALEYGTQTLPEVLEALRADNWLHLYGDPESEEGRAIKRQIRDAFYGDTPEWKRMIWETADRVARQAAAGLAE
;
A
#
# COMPACT_ATOMS: atom_id res chain seq x y z
N ALA A 1 -9.13 -5.83 14.39
CA ALA A 1 -8.82 -4.62 13.58
C ALA A 1 -9.52 -3.32 14.04
N ARG A 2 -10.84 -3.09 13.80
CA ARG A 2 -11.51 -1.79 14.15
C ARG A 2 -11.41 -1.40 15.62
N ARG A 3 -11.38 -2.39 16.52
CA ARG A 3 -11.19 -2.19 17.96
C ARG A 3 -9.85 -1.50 18.25
N TRP A 4 -8.77 -1.94 17.58
CA TRP A 4 -7.41 -1.44 17.79
C TRP A 4 -7.11 -0.16 16.98
N TYR A 5 -7.55 -0.12 15.71
CA TYR A 5 -7.16 0.93 14.76
C TYR A 5 -8.26 1.97 14.47
N GLY A 6 -9.44 1.82 15.08
CA GLY A 6 -10.55 2.77 15.01
C GLY A 6 -11.40 2.67 13.73
N ALA A 7 -12.27 3.66 13.55
CA ALA A 7 -13.29 3.68 12.50
C ALA A 7 -12.74 3.91 11.08
N ALA A 8 -11.49 4.35 10.96
CA ALA A 8 -10.83 4.56 9.66
C ALA A 8 -10.52 3.25 8.93
N VAL A 9 -10.56 2.10 9.61
CA VAL A 9 -10.31 0.79 8.99
C VAL A 9 -11.35 0.49 7.92
N LYS A 10 -10.85 0.31 6.69
CA LYS A 10 -11.58 -0.20 5.53
C LYS A 10 -11.23 -1.66 5.25
N SER A 11 -12.07 -2.34 4.49
CA SER A 11 -11.89 -3.73 4.09
C SER A 11 -12.39 -3.93 2.64
N PRO A 12 -11.56 -4.54 1.77
CA PRO A 12 -11.99 -4.96 0.43
C PRO A 12 -13.25 -5.85 0.48
N GLU A 13 -13.29 -6.80 1.41
CA GLU A 13 -14.42 -7.73 1.62
C GLU A 13 -15.73 -7.01 1.98
N ARG A 14 -15.62 -5.81 2.55
CA ARG A 14 -16.77 -4.97 2.92
C ARG A 14 -17.15 -3.97 1.84
N ASN A 15 -16.44 -3.96 0.71
CA ASN A 15 -16.61 -3.01 -0.39
C ASN A 15 -16.54 -1.54 0.07
N ASP A 16 -15.78 -1.26 1.12
CA ASP A 16 -15.54 0.09 1.66
C ASP A 16 -14.08 0.54 1.54
N SER A 17 -13.24 -0.28 0.88
CA SER A 17 -11.83 -0.02 0.54
C SER A 17 -11.65 0.31 -0.95
N LEU A 18 -10.58 1.05 -1.28
CA LEU A 18 -10.11 1.22 -2.65
C LEU A 18 -9.42 -0.04 -3.18
N SER A 19 -8.85 -0.85 -2.27
CA SER A 19 -8.19 -2.11 -2.61
C SER A 19 -9.20 -3.17 -3.05
N ALA A 20 -8.83 -3.92 -4.07
CA ALA A 20 -9.61 -5.05 -4.57
C ALA A 20 -9.57 -6.24 -3.60
N VAL A 21 -10.59 -7.10 -3.66
CA VAL A 21 -10.55 -8.41 -3.01
C VAL A 21 -9.52 -9.27 -3.75
N VAL A 22 -8.46 -9.64 -3.07
CA VAL A 22 -7.35 -10.44 -3.60
C VAL A 22 -7.24 -11.75 -2.81
N THR A 23 -6.79 -12.81 -3.45
CA THR A 23 -6.54 -14.11 -2.80
C THR A 23 -5.05 -14.40 -2.77
N GLY A 24 -4.62 -15.24 -1.83
CA GLY A 24 -3.20 -15.60 -1.67
C GLY A 24 -2.37 -14.50 -1.01
N SER A 25 -2.98 -13.60 -0.25
CA SER A 25 -2.25 -12.62 0.54
C SER A 25 -1.52 -13.31 1.71
N MET A 26 -0.41 -12.73 2.18
CA MET A 26 0.26 -13.22 3.39
C MET A 26 -0.66 -13.17 4.61
N GLU A 27 -1.60 -12.22 4.64
CA GLU A 27 -2.59 -12.06 5.70
C GLU A 27 -3.52 -13.28 5.79
N ASN A 28 -4.05 -13.75 4.65
CA ASN A 28 -4.85 -15.00 4.61
C ASN A 28 -4.03 -16.24 4.99
N GLY A 29 -2.70 -16.21 4.81
CA GLY A 29 -1.82 -17.30 5.20
C GLY A 29 -1.81 -17.56 6.71
N PHE A 30 -2.03 -16.53 7.54
CA PHE A 30 -2.04 -16.67 8.99
C PHE A 30 -3.21 -17.52 9.50
N ASP A 31 -4.34 -17.56 8.78
CA ASP A 31 -5.48 -18.43 9.11
C ASP A 31 -5.08 -19.91 9.16
N GLY A 32 -4.09 -20.31 8.33
CA GLY A 32 -3.56 -21.67 8.31
C GLY A 32 -2.40 -21.91 9.28
N ILE A 33 -1.60 -20.90 9.58
CA ILE A 33 -0.34 -21.02 10.35
C ILE A 33 -0.56 -20.79 11.84
N ALA A 34 -1.42 -19.84 12.21
CA ALA A 34 -1.61 -19.38 13.58
C ALA A 34 -3.01 -19.75 14.11
N GLN A 35 -3.43 -21.00 13.91
CA GLN A 35 -4.79 -21.48 14.22
C GLN A 35 -5.18 -21.35 15.71
N GLU A 36 -4.18 -21.29 16.60
CA GLU A 36 -4.37 -21.17 18.05
C GLU A 36 -4.28 -19.72 18.56
N ALA A 37 -4.15 -18.74 17.66
CA ALA A 37 -4.04 -17.32 18.01
C ALA A 37 -5.05 -16.46 17.25
N GLU A 38 -5.60 -15.45 17.91
CA GLU A 38 -6.32 -14.39 17.21
C GLU A 38 -5.30 -13.48 16.51
N VAL A 39 -5.40 -13.36 15.19
CA VAL A 39 -4.54 -12.50 14.39
C VAL A 39 -5.30 -11.23 14.01
N THR A 40 -4.78 -10.07 14.43
CA THR A 40 -5.26 -8.76 13.96
C THR A 40 -4.21 -8.11 13.07
N SER A 41 -4.45 -8.15 11.76
CA SER A 41 -3.63 -7.53 10.72
C SER A 41 -4.20 -6.18 10.24
N VAL A 42 -3.35 -5.34 9.66
CA VAL A 42 -3.76 -4.13 8.92
C VAL A 42 -2.69 -3.80 7.87
N ALA A 43 -3.13 -3.38 6.69
CA ALA A 43 -2.27 -2.80 5.66
C ALA A 43 -2.35 -1.27 5.74
N LEU A 44 -1.20 -0.60 5.67
CA LEU A 44 -1.13 0.86 5.68
C LEU A 44 -1.06 1.32 4.22
N GLU A 45 -2.06 2.09 3.80
CA GLU A 45 -2.12 2.68 2.46
C GLU A 45 -1.67 4.14 2.53
N TYR A 46 -0.62 4.47 1.78
CA TYR A 46 -0.10 5.84 1.64
C TYR A 46 -0.40 6.34 0.24
N GLY A 47 -1.42 7.18 0.10
CA GLY A 47 -1.77 7.74 -1.20
C GLY A 47 -0.64 8.57 -1.80
N THR A 48 -0.48 8.48 -3.12
CA THR A 48 0.51 9.23 -3.91
C THR A 48 -0.20 9.98 -5.05
N GLN A 49 -0.76 9.23 -6.00
CA GLN A 49 -1.47 9.72 -7.17
C GLN A 49 -2.85 9.05 -7.28
N THR A 50 -3.67 9.52 -8.22
CA THR A 50 -4.97 8.90 -8.50
C THR A 50 -4.82 7.55 -9.20
N LEU A 51 -5.82 6.67 -9.09
CA LEU A 51 -5.79 5.35 -9.74
C LEU A 51 -5.54 5.43 -11.27
N PRO A 52 -6.18 6.34 -12.03
CA PRO A 52 -5.87 6.48 -13.46
C PRO A 52 -4.40 6.81 -13.74
N GLU A 53 -3.78 7.70 -12.95
CA GLU A 53 -2.38 8.08 -13.11
C GLU A 53 -1.43 6.91 -12.79
N VAL A 54 -1.73 6.14 -11.75
CA VAL A 54 -0.96 4.94 -11.40
C VAL A 54 -1.06 3.89 -12.51
N LEU A 55 -2.25 3.65 -13.05
CA LEU A 55 -2.45 2.69 -14.15
C LEU A 55 -1.72 3.11 -15.42
N GLU A 56 -1.69 4.40 -15.73
CA GLU A 56 -0.95 4.90 -16.90
C GLU A 56 0.55 4.75 -16.72
N ALA A 57 1.08 5.10 -15.54
CA ALA A 57 2.50 4.92 -15.23
C ALA A 57 2.94 3.45 -15.34
N LEU A 58 2.12 2.51 -14.83
CA LEU A 58 2.37 1.07 -14.94
C LEU A 58 2.39 0.58 -16.40
N ARG A 59 1.47 1.07 -17.23
CA ARG A 59 1.42 0.71 -18.66
C ARG A 59 2.65 1.22 -19.40
N ALA A 60 3.01 2.49 -19.19
CA ALA A 60 4.18 3.09 -19.80
C ALA A 60 5.46 2.36 -19.39
N ASP A 61 5.62 2.02 -18.11
CA ASP A 61 6.79 1.30 -17.61
C ASP A 61 6.90 -0.12 -18.19
N ASN A 62 5.78 -0.85 -18.25
CA ASN A 62 5.73 -2.17 -18.87
C ASN A 62 6.07 -2.11 -20.37
N TRP A 63 5.54 -1.13 -21.08
CA TRP A 63 5.86 -0.92 -22.50
C TRP A 63 7.36 -0.61 -22.68
N LEU A 64 7.92 0.27 -21.85
CA LEU A 64 9.34 0.63 -21.88
C LEU A 64 10.23 -0.62 -21.73
N HIS A 65 9.91 -1.50 -20.78
CA HIS A 65 10.69 -2.72 -20.55
C HIS A 65 10.56 -3.77 -21.66
N LEU A 66 9.46 -3.76 -22.43
CA LEU A 66 9.24 -4.70 -23.52
C LEU A 66 9.75 -4.21 -24.88
N TYR A 67 9.68 -2.90 -25.12
CA TYR A 67 9.84 -2.33 -26.47
C TYR A 67 10.76 -1.12 -26.54
N GLY A 68 11.08 -0.49 -25.41
CA GLY A 68 11.87 0.74 -25.36
C GLY A 68 13.29 0.53 -24.84
N ASP A 69 13.98 1.64 -24.61
CA ASP A 69 15.28 1.69 -23.96
C ASP A 69 15.19 2.50 -22.65
N PRO A 70 15.33 1.87 -21.47
CA PRO A 70 15.31 2.57 -20.18
C PRO A 70 16.33 3.70 -20.05
N GLU A 71 17.43 3.64 -20.80
CA GLU A 71 18.51 4.65 -20.80
C GLU A 71 18.27 5.77 -21.82
N SER A 72 17.20 5.71 -22.60
CA SER A 72 16.80 6.81 -23.48
C SER A 72 16.22 7.99 -22.68
N GLU A 73 16.10 9.16 -23.31
CA GLU A 73 15.47 10.32 -22.67
C GLU A 73 14.00 10.06 -22.31
N GLU A 74 13.26 9.43 -23.23
CA GLU A 74 11.88 8.99 -23.01
C GLU A 74 11.81 7.91 -21.92
N GLY A 75 12.71 6.93 -21.95
CA GLY A 75 12.81 5.90 -20.93
C GLY A 75 13.00 6.47 -19.53
N ARG A 76 13.93 7.42 -19.37
CA ARG A 76 14.12 8.13 -18.10
C ARG A 76 12.88 8.93 -17.67
N ALA A 77 12.10 9.48 -18.61
CA ALA A 77 10.86 10.17 -18.28
C ALA A 77 9.79 9.20 -17.75
N ILE A 78 9.63 8.05 -18.40
CA ILE A 78 8.72 6.98 -17.94
C ILE A 78 9.18 6.42 -16.58
N LYS A 79 10.49 6.21 -16.37
CA LYS A 79 11.01 5.77 -15.06
C LYS A 79 10.77 6.80 -13.95
N ARG A 80 10.76 8.10 -14.26
CA ARG A 80 10.33 9.14 -13.31
C ARG A 80 8.84 9.03 -13.02
N GLN A 81 8.01 8.89 -14.05
CA GLN A 81 6.56 8.77 -13.89
C GLN A 81 6.16 7.58 -13.00
N ILE A 82 6.73 6.39 -13.20
CA ILE A 82 6.44 5.23 -12.35
C ILE A 82 6.94 5.44 -10.92
N ARG A 83 8.08 6.13 -10.74
CA ARG A 83 8.54 6.49 -9.40
C ARG A 83 7.55 7.41 -8.71
N ASP A 84 7.11 8.47 -9.36
CA ASP A 84 6.19 9.46 -8.78
C ASP A 84 4.82 8.86 -8.45
N ALA A 85 4.39 7.85 -9.23
CA ALA A 85 3.18 7.09 -8.95
C ALA A 85 3.22 6.29 -7.63
N PHE A 86 4.41 5.92 -7.15
CA PHE A 86 4.59 5.12 -5.92
C PHE A 86 5.42 5.82 -4.83
N TYR A 87 5.92 7.03 -5.10
CA TYR A 87 6.75 7.80 -4.20
C TYR A 87 6.45 9.29 -4.33
N GLY A 88 5.70 9.86 -3.37
CA GLY A 88 5.28 11.26 -3.43
C GLY A 88 6.40 12.31 -3.32
N ASP A 89 7.62 11.90 -2.92
CA ASP A 89 8.85 12.71 -2.77
C ASP A 89 8.73 14.12 -2.13
N THR A 90 7.71 14.38 -1.32
CA THR A 90 7.59 15.64 -0.56
C THR A 90 7.97 15.44 0.91
N PRO A 91 8.55 16.45 1.58
CA PRO A 91 8.78 16.41 3.02
C PRO A 91 7.49 16.12 3.83
N GLU A 92 6.35 16.62 3.36
CA GLU A 92 5.05 16.44 3.98
C GLU A 92 4.58 14.99 3.89
N TRP A 93 4.70 14.36 2.72
CA TRP A 93 4.32 12.96 2.52
C TRP A 93 5.20 12.01 3.33
N LYS A 94 6.53 12.26 3.36
CA LYS A 94 7.48 11.47 4.16
C LYS A 94 7.18 11.57 5.66
N ARG A 95 6.80 12.76 6.15
CA ARG A 95 6.38 12.97 7.53
C ARG A 95 5.09 12.20 7.84
N MET A 96 4.10 12.28 6.95
CA MET A 96 2.82 11.57 7.10
C MET A 96 3.03 10.05 7.18
N ILE A 97 3.94 9.47 6.39
CA ILE A 97 4.31 8.06 6.51
C ILE A 97 4.79 7.74 7.92
N TRP A 98 5.76 8.50 8.42
CA TRP A 98 6.35 8.23 9.73
C TRP A 98 5.31 8.33 10.85
N GLU A 99 4.55 9.43 10.87
CA GLU A 99 3.55 9.68 11.91
C GLU A 99 2.44 8.61 11.90
N THR A 100 2.02 8.18 10.71
CA THR A 100 1.00 7.13 10.58
C THR A 100 1.54 5.77 11.00
N ALA A 101 2.77 5.41 10.59
CA ALA A 101 3.40 4.15 10.96
C ALA A 101 3.61 4.06 12.48
N ASP A 102 4.18 5.10 13.11
CA ASP A 102 4.40 5.13 14.57
C ASP A 102 3.07 5.02 15.32
N ARG A 103 2.04 5.77 14.91
CA ARG A 103 0.71 5.67 15.52
C ARG A 103 0.11 4.28 15.41
N VAL A 104 0.11 3.67 14.22
CA VAL A 104 -0.47 2.33 14.01
C VAL A 104 0.31 1.25 14.76
N ALA A 105 1.64 1.35 14.80
CA ALA A 105 2.48 0.43 15.58
C ALA A 105 2.18 0.51 17.08
N ARG A 106 2.02 1.73 17.62
CA ARG A 106 1.60 1.92 19.03
C ARG A 106 0.20 1.37 19.30
N GLN A 107 -0.74 1.55 18.38
CA GLN A 107 -2.09 0.97 18.49
C GLN A 107 -2.04 -0.56 18.49
N ALA A 108 -1.22 -1.17 17.64
CA ALA A 108 -1.04 -2.63 17.63
C ALA A 108 -0.43 -3.15 18.94
N ALA A 109 0.61 -2.48 19.45
CA ALA A 109 1.24 -2.84 20.73
C ALA A 109 0.29 -2.68 21.92
N ALA A 110 -0.52 -1.63 21.94
CA ALA A 110 -1.55 -1.45 22.97
C ALA A 110 -2.63 -2.53 22.89
N GLY A 111 -3.08 -2.87 21.67
CA GLY A 111 -4.08 -3.91 21.44
C GLY A 111 -3.63 -5.30 21.88
N LEU A 112 -2.33 -5.61 21.80
CA LEU A 112 -1.76 -6.87 22.32
C LEU A 112 -1.80 -6.98 23.85
N ALA A 113 -1.93 -5.85 24.56
CA ALA A 113 -1.99 -5.79 26.02
C ALA A 113 -3.43 -5.77 26.56
N GLU A 114 -4.44 -5.77 25.69
CA GLU A 114 -5.85 -5.94 26.04
C GLU A 114 -6.18 -7.41 26.36
#